data_AF-A0AAV0WN48-F1
#
_entry.id   AF-A0AAV0WN48-F1
#
_cell.length_a   1.000
_cell.length_b   1.000
_cell.length_c   1.000
_cell.angle_alpha   90.00
_cell.angle_beta   90.00
_cell.angle_gamma   90.00
#
_symmetry.space_group_name_H-M   'P 1'
#
loop_
_entity.id
_entity.type
_entity.pdbx_description
1 polymer ?
#
loop_
_entity_poly.entity_id
_entity_poly.type
_entity_poly.pdbx_seq_one_letter_code
_entity_poly.pdbx_strand_id
1 'polypeptide(L)'
;MAGEIRKPLVIGKSMKPRCFKNMNIASLPVTWKSNKKAWMTAEIMEQWSQYFNADMRSQFRNILLFLDNATCHPYIELSNVKIQMLPPKTTSVSQPMDQGVIYTFKSYYRKCMLQSLVCKIDSSTSVHQLAPVITVLDAVNWISLSCKSLKNECVQNCFRKAGFLIDGSDVNPNENALTEIQDIFAALDFDQEQFLHIDDQLETQQTHDSAISMVENESEKDEDNDENQYEEPENMVKDYKTSICYLEELQKFSHTLSNSELLDLISRAKECVERDALQNKKQKSITDY
;
A
#
# COMPACT_ATOMS: atom_id res chain seq x y z
N MET A 1 -6.71 8.04 21.80
CA MET A 1 -6.79 7.48 20.42
C MET A 1 -6.09 6.14 20.41
N ALA A 2 -6.63 5.11 19.75
CA ALA A 2 -6.07 3.75 19.78
C ALA A 2 -4.85 3.56 18.86
N GLY A 3 -4.70 4.39 17.82
CA GLY A 3 -3.61 4.29 16.85
C GLY A 3 -3.84 3.28 15.72
N GLU A 4 -5.03 2.67 15.66
CA GLU A 4 -5.39 1.68 14.65
C GLU A 4 -5.48 2.28 13.25
N ILE A 5 -4.97 1.54 12.26
CA ILE A 5 -5.13 1.84 10.83
C ILE A 5 -6.22 0.95 10.25
N ARG A 6 -7.19 1.56 9.56
CA ARG A 6 -8.27 0.83 8.89
C ARG A 6 -7.80 0.27 7.54
N LYS A 7 -8.54 -0.73 7.03
CA LYS A 7 -8.37 -1.28 5.68
C LYS A 7 -8.33 -0.13 4.65
N PRO A 8 -7.23 0.02 3.89
CA PRO A 8 -7.05 1.17 3.01
C PRO A 8 -7.95 1.06 1.76
N LEU A 9 -8.36 2.21 1.25
CA LEU A 9 -9.01 2.35 -0.06
C LEU A 9 -7.94 2.64 -1.11
N VAL A 10 -7.89 1.83 -2.16
CA VAL A 10 -6.93 1.95 -3.25
C VAL A 10 -7.69 2.14 -4.56
N ILE A 11 -7.25 3.11 -5.36
CA ILE A 11 -7.88 3.47 -6.62
C ILE A 11 -6.88 3.17 -7.75
N GLY A 12 -7.24 2.28 -8.66
CA GLY A 12 -6.45 2.00 -9.86
C GLY A 12 -7.07 2.56 -11.14
N LYS A 13 -6.37 2.38 -12.27
CA LYS A 13 -6.87 2.79 -13.59
C LYS A 13 -7.95 1.87 -14.15
N SER A 14 -7.76 0.56 -13.96
CA SER A 14 -8.68 -0.47 -14.45
C SER A 14 -9.52 -1.02 -13.32
N MET A 15 -10.80 -1.29 -13.61
CA MET A 15 -11.72 -1.98 -12.69
C MET A 15 -11.16 -3.36 -12.30
N LYS A 16 -10.52 -4.05 -13.24
CA LYS A 16 -9.91 -5.36 -13.03
C LYS A 16 -8.61 -5.47 -13.84
N PRO A 17 -7.47 -5.03 -13.30
CA PRO A 17 -6.15 -5.25 -13.89
C PRO A 17 -5.91 -6.74 -14.21
N ARG A 18 -5.06 -7.03 -15.20
CA ARG A 18 -4.76 -8.40 -15.63
C ARG A 18 -4.25 -9.29 -14.47
N CYS A 19 -3.50 -8.73 -13.54
CA CYS A 19 -3.02 -9.44 -12.35
C CYS A 19 -4.13 -9.85 -11.37
N PHE A 20 -5.37 -9.36 -11.53
CA PHE A 20 -6.54 -9.79 -10.76
C PHE A 20 -7.41 -10.80 -11.52
N LYS A 21 -6.92 -11.35 -12.65
CA LYS A 21 -7.63 -12.41 -13.38
C LYS A 21 -7.90 -13.58 -12.43
N ASN A 22 -9.14 -14.09 -12.46
CA ASN A 22 -9.64 -15.17 -11.59
C ASN A 22 -9.63 -14.87 -10.08
N MET A 23 -9.37 -13.63 -9.65
CA MET A 23 -9.47 -13.23 -8.25
C MET A 23 -10.83 -12.60 -7.95
N ASN A 24 -11.31 -12.82 -6.72
CA ASN A 24 -12.40 -12.05 -6.15
C ASN A 24 -11.84 -10.72 -5.61
N ILE A 25 -12.28 -9.60 -6.18
CA ILE A 25 -11.82 -8.26 -5.76
C ILE A 25 -12.17 -8.00 -4.29
N ALA A 26 -13.29 -8.56 -3.80
CA ALA A 26 -13.70 -8.40 -2.41
C ALA A 26 -12.76 -9.09 -1.42
N SER A 27 -12.01 -10.13 -1.85
CA SER A 27 -11.03 -10.82 -1.01
C SER A 27 -9.67 -10.13 -0.95
N LEU A 28 -9.46 -9.04 -1.71
CA LEU A 28 -8.22 -8.28 -1.62
C LEU A 28 -8.04 -7.69 -0.22
N PRO A 29 -6.78 -7.54 0.27
CA PRO A 29 -6.51 -6.98 1.58
C PRO A 29 -6.78 -5.47 1.65
N VAL A 30 -7.18 -4.85 0.53
CA VAL A 30 -7.57 -3.45 0.40
C VAL A 30 -8.98 -3.34 -0.18
N THR A 31 -9.62 -2.19 -0.01
CA THR A 31 -10.84 -1.88 -0.75
C THR A 31 -10.43 -1.32 -2.10
N TRP A 32 -10.78 -1.99 -3.19
CA TRP A 32 -10.40 -1.57 -4.54
C TRP A 32 -11.50 -0.77 -5.22
N LYS A 33 -11.14 0.37 -5.80
CA LYS A 33 -11.96 1.17 -6.72
C LYS A 33 -11.15 1.47 -7.97
N SER A 34 -11.80 1.97 -9.03
CA SER A 34 -11.06 2.41 -10.21
C SER A 34 -11.72 3.59 -10.90
N ASN A 35 -10.89 4.38 -11.58
CA ASN A 35 -11.28 5.37 -12.57
C ASN A 35 -10.09 5.62 -13.51
N LYS A 36 -10.31 6.23 -14.68
CA LYS A 36 -9.28 6.40 -15.72
C LYS A 36 -7.97 7.06 -15.23
N LYS A 37 -8.05 7.93 -14.22
CA LYS A 37 -6.89 8.68 -13.70
C LYS A 37 -6.25 8.03 -12.47
N ALA A 38 -6.92 7.06 -11.83
CA ALA A 38 -6.55 6.49 -10.53
C ALA A 38 -6.49 7.53 -9.40
N TRP A 39 -7.38 8.52 -9.44
CA TRP A 39 -7.42 9.63 -8.46
C TRP A 39 -8.59 9.51 -7.48
N MET A 40 -8.51 10.17 -6.33
CA MET A 40 -9.67 10.39 -5.47
C MET A 40 -10.67 11.33 -6.16
N THR A 41 -11.95 10.98 -6.09
CA THR A 41 -13.07 11.76 -6.63
C THR A 41 -14.13 11.97 -5.55
N ALA A 42 -14.94 13.02 -5.68
CA ALA A 42 -16.03 13.29 -4.75
C ALA A 42 -17.00 12.10 -4.63
N GLU A 43 -17.31 11.45 -5.75
CA GLU A 43 -18.17 10.26 -5.78
C GLU A 43 -17.57 9.10 -4.98
N ILE A 44 -16.29 8.80 -5.18
CA ILE A 44 -15.62 7.70 -4.46
C ILE A 44 -15.55 8.02 -2.96
N MET A 45 -15.23 9.26 -2.61
CA MET A 45 -15.14 9.69 -1.21
C MET A 45 -16.50 9.65 -0.52
N GLU A 46 -17.57 10.10 -1.17
CA GLU A 46 -18.93 10.02 -0.64
C GLU A 46 -19.36 8.56 -0.39
N GLN A 47 -19.15 7.67 -1.38
CA GLN A 47 -19.44 6.24 -1.22
C GLN A 47 -18.66 5.63 -0.04
N TRP A 48 -17.37 5.98 0.08
CA TRP A 48 -16.55 5.52 1.19
C TRP A 48 -17.06 6.06 2.54
N SER A 49 -17.43 7.34 2.62
CA SER A 49 -17.97 7.95 3.84
C SER A 49 -19.30 7.32 4.27
N GLN A 50 -20.19 6.99 3.33
CA GLN A 50 -21.44 6.29 3.62
C GLN A 50 -21.19 4.86 4.15
N TYR A 51 -20.27 4.11 3.53
CA TYR A 51 -19.85 2.80 4.01
C TYR A 51 -19.25 2.88 5.42
N PHE A 52 -18.35 3.85 5.63
CA PHE A 52 -17.71 4.06 6.93
C PHE A 52 -18.73 4.43 8.01
N ASN A 53 -19.72 5.27 7.68
CA ASN A 53 -20.82 5.57 8.59
C ASN A 53 -21.65 4.35 8.95
N ALA A 54 -21.96 3.49 7.96
CA ALA A 54 -22.69 2.25 8.20
C ALA A 54 -21.93 1.30 9.15
N ASP A 55 -20.60 1.23 9.02
CA ASP A 55 -19.73 0.46 9.91
C ASP A 55 -19.65 1.07 11.33
N MET A 56 -19.57 2.40 11.46
CA MET A 56 -19.62 3.03 12.79
C MET A 56 -20.98 2.78 13.47
N ARG A 57 -22.06 2.82 12.69
CA ARG A 57 -23.41 2.51 13.17
C ARG A 57 -23.53 1.06 13.64
N SER A 58 -23.00 0.09 12.89
CA SER A 58 -23.05 -1.33 13.29
C SER A 58 -22.26 -1.62 14.57
N GLN A 59 -21.23 -0.82 14.84
CA GLN A 59 -20.45 -0.87 16.08
C GLN A 59 -21.06 -0.03 17.22
N PHE A 60 -22.19 0.64 17.01
CA PHE A 60 -22.80 1.57 17.97
C PHE A 60 -21.85 2.71 18.39
N ARG A 61 -21.03 3.20 17.46
CA ARG A 61 -20.02 4.24 17.70
C ARG A 61 -20.40 5.54 17.02
N ASN A 62 -20.14 6.65 17.72
CA ASN A 62 -20.16 7.99 17.15
C ASN A 62 -18.74 8.53 17.13
N ILE A 63 -18.29 9.05 16.00
CA ILE A 63 -16.92 9.53 15.82
C ILE A 63 -16.85 10.88 15.11
N LEU A 64 -15.70 11.53 15.27
CA LEU A 64 -15.32 12.74 14.54
C LEU A 64 -14.22 12.37 13.55
N LEU A 65 -14.45 12.63 12.26
CA LEU A 65 -13.51 12.41 11.17
C LEU A 65 -12.92 13.75 10.72
N PHE A 66 -11.60 13.90 10.86
CA PHE A 66 -10.88 15.08 10.39
C PHE A 66 -10.37 14.86 8.96
N LEU A 67 -10.61 15.84 8.10
CA LEU A 67 -10.18 15.84 6.70
C LEU A 67 -9.51 17.19 6.36
N ASP A 68 -8.60 17.20 5.40
CA ASP A 68 -8.13 18.47 4.82
C ASP A 68 -9.19 19.10 3.90
N ASN A 69 -8.84 20.22 3.26
CA ASN A 69 -9.75 20.95 2.37
C ASN A 69 -9.62 20.51 0.90
N ALA A 70 -9.33 19.23 0.63
CA ALA A 70 -9.36 18.70 -0.72
C ALA A 70 -10.74 18.84 -1.38
N THR A 71 -10.75 19.10 -2.68
CA THR A 71 -11.97 19.27 -3.50
C THR A 71 -12.82 18.00 -3.57
N CYS A 72 -12.21 16.82 -3.40
CA CYS A 72 -12.92 15.55 -3.38
C CYS A 72 -13.64 15.26 -2.06
N HIS A 73 -13.45 16.07 -1.01
CA HIS A 73 -14.06 15.81 0.28
C HIS A 73 -15.53 16.24 0.33
N PRO A 74 -16.43 15.35 0.76
CA PRO A 74 -17.87 15.59 0.69
C PRO A 74 -18.35 16.48 1.84
N TYR A 75 -19.32 17.33 1.55
CA TYR A 75 -20.12 18.07 2.54
C TYR A 75 -21.44 17.34 2.79
N ILE A 76 -21.37 16.18 3.43
CA ILE A 76 -22.53 15.32 3.71
C ILE A 76 -22.79 15.20 5.21
N GLU A 77 -24.07 15.11 5.57
CA GLU A 77 -24.48 14.79 6.94
C GLU A 77 -24.66 13.28 7.10
N LEU A 78 -24.04 12.72 8.14
CA LEU A 78 -24.04 11.28 8.43
C LEU A 78 -24.49 11.05 9.86
N SER A 79 -25.10 9.89 10.12
CA SER A 79 -25.74 9.60 11.42
C SER A 79 -24.75 9.38 12.58
N ASN A 80 -23.59 8.80 12.29
CA ASN A 80 -22.62 8.32 13.28
C ASN A 80 -21.20 8.88 13.07
N VAL A 81 -20.96 9.52 11.92
CA VAL A 81 -19.67 10.14 11.58
C VAL A 81 -19.88 11.63 11.38
N LYS A 82 -19.33 12.45 12.27
CA LYS A 82 -19.27 13.90 12.03
C LYS A 82 -17.98 14.20 11.27
N ILE A 83 -18.09 14.79 10.09
CA ILE A 83 -16.93 15.25 9.31
C ILE A 83 -16.57 16.67 9.76
N GLN A 84 -15.29 16.90 10.05
CA GLN A 84 -14.75 18.21 10.40
C GLN A 84 -13.54 18.52 9.50
N MET A 85 -13.65 19.57 8.70
CA MET A 85 -12.52 20.04 7.91
C MET A 85 -11.49 20.72 8.83
N LEU A 86 -10.22 20.45 8.58
CA LEU A 86 -9.10 21.16 9.20
C LEU A 86 -9.03 22.61 8.68
N PRO A 87 -8.43 23.54 9.44
CA PRO A 87 -8.25 24.90 8.97
C PRO A 87 -7.47 24.95 7.64
N PRO A 88 -7.82 25.87 6.72
CA PRO A 88 -7.07 26.01 5.48
C PRO A 88 -5.59 26.34 5.74
N LYS A 89 -4.70 25.77 4.92
CA LYS A 89 -3.25 26.03 4.94
C LYS A 89 -2.52 25.62 6.23
N THR A 90 -3.13 24.80 7.09
CA THR A 90 -2.48 24.27 8.29
C THR A 90 -2.15 22.78 8.18
N THR A 91 -2.38 22.14 7.03
CA THR A 91 -2.27 20.69 6.85
C THR A 91 -0.94 20.13 7.36
N SER A 92 0.19 20.72 6.96
CA SER A 92 1.52 20.29 7.39
C SER A 92 1.76 20.32 8.91
N VAL A 93 0.95 21.06 9.67
CA VAL A 93 1.05 21.19 11.14
C VAL A 93 -0.06 20.40 11.82
N SER A 94 -1.31 20.52 11.37
CA SER A 94 -2.47 19.97 12.06
C SER A 94 -2.94 18.62 11.54
N GLN A 95 -2.42 18.12 10.41
CA GLN A 95 -2.82 16.82 9.85
C GLN A 95 -1.94 15.70 10.41
N PRO A 96 -2.51 14.75 11.19
CA PRO A 96 -1.74 13.64 11.74
C PRO A 96 -1.07 12.78 10.67
N MET A 97 -1.70 12.63 9.50
CA MET A 97 -1.12 11.87 8.38
C MET A 97 0.22 12.45 7.93
N ASP A 98 0.36 13.77 7.95
CA ASP A 98 1.56 14.51 7.54
C ASP A 98 2.58 14.59 8.68
N GLN A 99 2.19 14.25 9.92
CA GLN A 99 3.09 14.27 11.08
C GLN A 99 4.01 13.05 11.22
N GLY A 100 3.97 12.12 10.27
CA GLY A 100 4.87 10.96 10.25
C GLY A 100 4.22 9.66 9.79
N VAL A 101 2.88 9.58 9.75
CA VAL A 101 2.18 8.35 9.31
C VAL A 101 2.47 8.07 7.84
N ILE A 102 2.32 9.06 6.96
CA ILE A 102 2.62 8.91 5.52
C ILE A 102 4.09 8.55 5.32
N TYR A 103 5.00 9.26 5.99
CA TYR A 103 6.44 9.01 5.90
C TYR A 103 6.77 7.55 6.29
N THR A 104 6.27 7.10 7.44
CA THR A 104 6.52 5.75 7.95
C THR A 104 5.92 4.69 7.04
N PHE A 105 4.67 4.91 6.58
CA PHE A 105 4.02 4.04 5.60
C PHE A 105 4.83 3.91 4.30
N LYS A 106 5.23 5.06 3.72
CA LYS A 106 6.06 5.15 2.52
C LYS A 106 7.37 4.38 2.68
N SER A 107 7.97 4.47 3.86
CA SER A 107 9.21 3.79 4.19
C SER A 107 9.03 2.27 4.19
N TYR A 108 8.00 1.73 4.86
CA TYR A 108 7.68 0.30 4.82
C TYR A 108 7.32 -0.19 3.42
N TYR A 109 6.53 0.58 2.67
CA TYR A 109 6.14 0.22 1.31
C TYR A 109 7.35 0.08 0.40
N ARG A 110 8.28 1.04 0.47
CA ARG A 110 9.53 1.05 -0.29
C ARG A 110 10.45 -0.09 0.10
N LYS A 111 10.53 -0.41 1.40
CA LYS A 111 11.25 -1.59 1.88
C LYS A 111 10.72 -2.87 1.23
N CYS A 112 9.40 -3.09 1.24
CA CYS A 112 8.80 -4.27 0.60
C CYS A 112 9.07 -4.31 -0.91
N MET A 113 8.96 -3.15 -1.59
CA MET A 113 9.23 -3.04 -3.02
C MET A 113 10.69 -3.38 -3.36
N LEU A 114 11.66 -2.81 -2.62
CA LEU A 114 13.09 -3.06 -2.83
C LEU A 114 13.45 -4.52 -2.54
N GLN A 115 12.93 -5.10 -1.46
CA GLN A 115 13.13 -6.53 -1.15
C GLN A 115 12.63 -7.42 -2.29
N SER A 116 11.43 -7.15 -2.82
CA SER A 116 10.90 -7.90 -3.95
C SER A 116 11.77 -7.75 -5.21
N LEU A 117 12.24 -6.54 -5.49
CA LEU A 117 13.13 -6.27 -6.63
C LEU A 117 14.46 -7.01 -6.51
N VAL A 118 15.10 -6.98 -5.34
CA VAL A 118 16.35 -7.70 -5.07
C VAL A 118 16.16 -9.22 -5.22
N CYS A 119 15.03 -9.78 -4.78
CA CYS A 119 14.75 -11.20 -4.99
C CYS A 119 14.56 -11.56 -6.48
N LYS A 120 14.01 -10.63 -7.27
CA LYS A 120 13.73 -10.83 -8.70
C LYS A 120 14.96 -10.55 -9.58
N ILE A 121 15.93 -9.75 -9.12
CA ILE A 121 17.11 -9.36 -9.91
C ILE A 121 17.99 -10.54 -10.30
N ASP A 122 18.16 -11.50 -9.40
CA ASP A 122 18.99 -12.70 -9.62
C ASP A 122 18.46 -13.59 -10.75
N SER A 123 17.19 -13.42 -11.15
CA SER A 123 16.56 -14.14 -12.25
C SER A 123 16.39 -13.29 -13.51
N SER A 124 16.82 -12.03 -13.50
CA SER A 124 16.70 -11.09 -14.61
C SER A 124 18.06 -10.81 -15.24
N THR A 125 18.13 -10.80 -16.57
CA THR A 125 19.39 -10.52 -17.30
C THR A 125 19.57 -9.02 -17.57
N SER A 126 18.55 -8.19 -17.33
CA SER A 126 18.56 -6.74 -17.56
C SER A 126 17.52 -6.02 -16.71
N VAL A 127 17.80 -4.77 -16.33
CA VAL A 127 16.87 -3.86 -15.62
C VAL A 127 15.56 -3.65 -16.39
N HIS A 128 15.59 -3.70 -17.74
CA HIS A 128 14.38 -3.59 -18.56
C HIS A 128 13.42 -4.78 -18.38
N GLN A 129 13.92 -5.93 -17.92
CA GLN A 129 13.09 -7.08 -17.60
C GLN A 129 12.47 -6.99 -16.20
N LEU A 130 12.88 -6.03 -15.35
CA LEU A 130 12.39 -5.88 -13.97
C LEU A 130 11.13 -5.02 -13.85
N ALA A 131 11.02 -3.96 -14.66
CA ALA A 131 9.88 -3.05 -14.62
C ALA A 131 8.51 -3.73 -14.89
N PRO A 132 8.38 -4.73 -15.79
CA PRO A 132 7.15 -5.48 -15.99
C PRO A 132 6.80 -6.47 -14.86
N VAL A 133 7.74 -6.72 -13.92
CA VAL A 133 7.61 -7.77 -12.89
C VAL A 133 6.91 -7.26 -11.63
N ILE A 134 6.79 -5.95 -11.46
CA ILE A 134 5.98 -5.38 -10.39
C ILE A 134 4.56 -5.24 -10.89
N THR A 135 3.67 -6.06 -10.35
CA THR A 135 2.25 -6.02 -10.67
C THR A 135 1.51 -5.09 -9.71
N VAL A 136 0.29 -4.67 -10.10
CA VAL A 136 -0.61 -3.96 -9.18
C VAL A 136 -0.97 -4.83 -7.96
N LEU A 137 -0.98 -6.16 -8.11
CA LEU A 137 -1.22 -7.08 -7.01
C LEU A 137 -0.07 -7.03 -5.98
N ASP A 138 1.18 -6.96 -6.44
CA ASP A 138 2.34 -6.76 -5.55
C ASP A 138 2.18 -5.47 -4.75
N ALA A 139 1.85 -4.36 -5.42
CA ALA A 139 1.60 -3.08 -4.76
C ALA A 139 0.46 -3.14 -3.74
N VAL A 140 -0.66 -3.81 -4.06
CA VAL A 140 -1.78 -4.03 -3.13
C VAL A 140 -1.34 -4.81 -1.88
N ASN A 141 -0.52 -5.84 -2.06
CA ASN A 141 0.01 -6.61 -0.94
C ASN A 141 0.98 -5.77 -0.10
N TRP A 142 1.88 -4.99 -0.72
CA TRP A 142 2.80 -4.11 0.00
C TRP A 142 2.08 -3.01 0.77
N ILE A 143 1.02 -2.42 0.21
CA ILE A 143 0.16 -1.47 0.93
C ILE A 143 -0.40 -2.13 2.19
N SER A 144 -0.96 -3.34 2.06
CA SER A 144 -1.51 -4.04 3.22
C SER A 144 -0.44 -4.37 4.27
N LEU A 145 0.73 -4.83 3.85
CA LEU A 145 1.83 -5.15 4.77
C LEU A 145 2.30 -3.89 5.49
N SER A 146 2.50 -2.80 4.75
CA SER A 146 2.93 -1.52 5.30
C SER A 146 1.93 -0.94 6.31
N CYS A 147 0.64 -1.05 6.04
CA CYS A 147 -0.40 -0.66 7.00
C CYS A 147 -0.37 -1.53 8.27
N LYS A 148 -0.10 -2.83 8.15
CA LYS A 148 0.03 -3.74 9.31
C LYS A 148 1.32 -3.51 10.10
N SER A 149 2.39 -3.04 9.46
CA SER A 149 3.67 -2.71 10.10
C SER A 149 3.65 -1.38 10.85
N LEU A 150 2.67 -0.50 10.60
CA LEU A 150 2.50 0.72 11.37
C LEU A 150 2.11 0.40 12.82
N LYS A 151 3.01 0.71 13.74
CA LYS A 151 2.77 0.58 15.18
C LYS A 151 1.71 1.59 15.63
N ASN A 152 0.81 1.16 16.52
CA ASN A 152 -0.22 2.02 17.09
C ASN A 152 0.38 3.26 17.76
N GLU A 153 1.53 3.12 18.42
CA GLU A 153 2.26 4.21 19.06
C GLU A 153 2.70 5.28 18.06
N CYS A 154 3.13 4.89 16.85
CA CYS A 154 3.52 5.83 15.80
C CYS A 154 2.34 6.74 15.44
N VAL A 155 1.17 6.14 15.20
CA VAL A 155 -0.06 6.87 14.87
C VAL A 155 -0.47 7.77 16.04
N GLN A 156 -0.48 7.26 17.26
CA GLN A 156 -0.80 8.05 18.46
C GLN A 156 0.14 9.25 18.63
N ASN A 157 1.44 9.07 18.41
CA ASN A 157 2.43 10.14 18.47
C ASN A 157 2.21 11.19 17.38
N CYS A 158 1.84 10.78 16.16
CA CYS A 158 1.49 11.72 15.09
C CYS A 158 0.25 12.57 15.44
N PHE A 159 -0.77 11.96 16.05
CA PHE A 159 -1.93 12.69 16.57
C PHE A 159 -1.57 13.65 17.70
N ARG A 160 -0.67 13.25 18.63
CA ARG A 160 -0.15 14.14 19.68
C ARG A 160 0.56 15.34 19.08
N LYS A 161 1.47 15.11 18.13
CA LYS A 161 2.23 16.15 17.44
C LYS A 161 1.33 17.12 16.65
N ALA A 162 0.23 16.61 16.09
CA ALA A 162 -0.79 17.42 15.43
C ALA A 162 -1.71 18.20 16.41
N GLY A 163 -1.51 18.06 17.72
CA GLY A 163 -2.25 18.81 18.75
C GLY A 163 -3.55 18.17 19.24
N PHE A 164 -3.81 16.90 18.91
CA PHE A 164 -5.02 16.18 19.36
C PHE A 164 -4.91 15.58 20.77
N LEU A 165 -3.70 15.49 21.32
CA LEU A 165 -3.42 15.01 22.67
C LEU A 165 -2.51 16.03 23.36
N ILE A 166 -2.93 16.52 24.53
CA ILE A 166 -2.19 17.53 25.30
C ILE A 166 -1.54 16.84 26.49
N ASP A 167 -0.32 16.34 26.30
CA ASP A 167 0.40 15.58 27.33
C ASP A 167 1.77 16.19 27.65
N GLY A 168 2.18 17.27 26.97
CA GLY A 168 3.46 17.97 27.21
C GLY A 168 4.74 17.19 26.80
N SER A 169 4.61 16.00 26.21
CA SER A 169 5.74 15.20 25.73
C SER A 169 6.03 15.45 24.25
N ASP A 170 7.27 15.88 23.96
CA ASP A 170 7.80 15.96 22.60
C ASP A 170 8.32 14.56 22.20
N VAL A 171 7.66 13.90 21.25
CA VAL A 171 7.96 12.53 20.86
C VAL A 171 8.20 12.48 19.36
N ASN A 172 9.32 11.90 18.92
CA ASN A 172 9.60 11.69 17.51
C ASN A 172 8.88 10.40 17.02
N PRO A 173 7.83 10.50 16.18
CA PRO A 173 7.07 9.33 15.74
C PRO A 173 7.82 8.42 14.75
N ASN A 174 8.91 8.90 14.14
CA ASN A 174 9.59 8.24 13.02
C ASN A 174 10.82 7.40 13.44
N GLU A 175 11.26 7.51 14.70
CA GLU A 175 12.55 6.99 15.17
C GLU A 175 12.72 5.47 14.94
N ASN A 176 11.64 4.69 15.10
CA ASN A 176 11.65 3.23 14.92
C ASN A 176 11.57 2.77 13.44
N ALA A 177 10.98 3.59 12.56
CA ALA A 177 10.84 3.23 11.15
C ALA A 177 12.15 3.44 10.39
N LEU A 178 12.92 4.48 10.78
CA LEU A 178 14.21 4.83 10.21
C LEU A 178 15.25 3.71 10.40
N THR A 179 15.29 3.08 11.57
CA THR A 179 16.31 2.07 11.91
C THR A 179 16.19 0.78 11.10
N GLU A 180 14.98 0.27 10.88
CA GLU A 180 14.76 -0.99 10.13
C GLU A 180 14.95 -0.88 8.61
N ILE A 181 15.07 0.35 8.11
CA ILE A 181 15.06 0.70 6.69
C ILE A 181 16.46 1.14 6.25
N GLN A 182 17.19 1.82 7.12
CA GLN A 182 18.59 2.21 6.93
C GLN A 182 19.47 1.05 6.44
N ASP A 183 19.29 -0.17 6.97
CA ASP A 183 20.11 -1.33 6.59
C ASP A 183 19.99 -1.70 5.10
N ILE A 184 18.79 -1.58 4.51
CA ILE A 184 18.55 -1.92 3.09
C ILE A 184 19.08 -0.81 2.18
N PHE A 185 18.83 0.46 2.53
CA PHE A 185 19.32 1.60 1.76
C PHE A 185 20.86 1.70 1.80
N ALA A 186 21.46 1.42 2.96
CA ALA A 186 22.91 1.34 3.10
C ALA A 186 23.52 0.22 2.25
N ALA A 187 22.86 -0.94 2.17
CA ALA A 187 23.34 -2.04 1.32
C ALA A 187 23.24 -1.76 -0.18
N LEU A 188 22.32 -0.87 -0.60
CA LEU A 188 22.08 -0.53 -2.00
C LEU A 188 22.76 0.78 -2.45
N ASP A 189 23.47 1.47 -1.55
CA ASP A 189 24.08 2.79 -1.78
C ASP A 189 23.09 3.83 -2.36
N PHE A 190 21.85 3.80 -1.86
CA PHE A 190 20.76 4.67 -2.30
C PHE A 190 20.46 5.76 -1.26
N ASP A 191 20.24 7.00 -1.72
CA ASP A 191 19.73 8.07 -0.86
C ASP A 191 18.27 7.77 -0.46
N GLN A 192 18.11 7.46 0.83
CA GLN A 192 16.82 7.13 1.43
C GLN A 192 15.81 8.28 1.30
N GLU A 193 16.23 9.53 1.55
CA GLU A 193 15.35 10.69 1.52
C GLU A 193 14.89 10.98 0.09
N GLN A 194 15.84 10.97 -0.87
CA GLN A 194 15.50 11.14 -2.28
C GLN A 194 14.50 10.08 -2.75
N PHE A 195 14.72 8.82 -2.39
CA PHE A 195 13.83 7.75 -2.80
C PHE A 195 12.46 7.86 -2.14
N LEU A 196 12.39 8.29 -0.87
CA LEU A 196 11.17 8.53 -0.11
C LEU A 196 10.27 9.62 -0.69
N HIS A 197 10.86 10.56 -1.43
CA HIS A 197 10.16 11.72 -1.98
C HIS A 197 10.00 11.69 -3.51
N ILE A 198 10.38 10.57 -4.17
CA ILE A 198 10.30 10.44 -5.64
C ILE A 198 8.88 10.61 -6.22
N ASP A 199 7.85 10.36 -5.40
CA ASP A 199 6.44 10.37 -5.79
C ASP A 199 5.68 11.63 -5.34
N ASP A 200 6.35 12.59 -4.71
CA ASP A 200 5.67 13.77 -4.12
C ASP A 200 5.02 14.71 -5.14
N GLN A 201 5.45 14.63 -6.41
CA GLN A 201 4.88 15.42 -7.51
C GLN A 201 3.75 14.70 -8.25
N LEU A 202 3.36 13.49 -7.84
CA LEU A 202 2.26 12.78 -8.49
C LEU A 202 0.92 13.39 -8.11
N GLU A 203 0.13 13.74 -9.13
CA GLU A 203 -1.25 14.13 -8.94
C GLU A 203 -2.08 12.92 -8.49
N THR A 204 -2.86 13.09 -7.43
CA THR A 204 -3.66 12.01 -6.80
C THR A 204 -5.15 12.38 -6.64
N GLN A 205 -5.53 13.59 -7.03
CA GLN A 205 -6.88 14.14 -6.90
C GLN A 205 -7.15 15.22 -7.96
N GLN A 206 -8.42 15.51 -8.21
CA GLN A 206 -8.81 16.60 -9.12
C GLN A 206 -8.45 17.97 -8.55
N THR A 207 -7.70 18.76 -9.32
CA THR A 207 -7.49 20.21 -9.11
C THR A 207 -8.41 21.02 -10.03
N HIS A 208 -8.61 22.31 -9.71
CA HIS A 208 -9.38 23.21 -10.60
C HIS A 208 -8.81 23.25 -12.02
N ASP A 209 -7.48 23.18 -12.17
CA ASP A 209 -6.80 23.19 -13.48
C ASP A 209 -6.95 21.85 -14.22
N SER A 210 -6.98 20.72 -13.50
CA SER A 210 -7.19 19.41 -14.13
C SER A 210 -8.64 19.19 -14.60
N ALA A 211 -9.63 19.91 -14.07
CA ALA A 211 -11.01 19.80 -14.53
C ALA A 211 -11.19 20.30 -15.98
N ILE A 212 -10.36 21.26 -16.41
CA ILE A 212 -10.41 21.86 -17.75
C ILE A 212 -9.91 20.88 -18.81
N SER A 213 -8.89 20.06 -18.50
CA SER A 213 -8.35 19.06 -19.44
C SER A 213 -9.22 17.80 -19.60
N MET A 214 -10.27 17.63 -18.78
CA MET A 214 -11.18 16.49 -18.84
C MET A 214 -12.22 16.58 -19.95
N VAL A 215 -12.45 17.78 -20.52
CA VAL A 215 -13.48 18.01 -21.55
C VAL A 215 -13.00 17.58 -22.96
N GLU A 216 -11.69 17.40 -23.18
CA GLU A 216 -11.12 17.23 -24.53
C GLU A 216 -10.72 15.79 -24.93
N ASN A 217 -10.94 14.77 -24.09
CA ASN A 217 -10.56 13.39 -24.44
C ASN A 217 -11.68 12.37 -24.19
N GLU A 218 -12.73 12.47 -25.00
CA GLU A 218 -13.66 11.36 -25.28
C GLU A 218 -13.39 10.79 -26.68
N SER A 219 -12.32 10.01 -26.83
CA SER A 219 -12.22 9.07 -27.94
C SER A 219 -11.19 7.96 -27.67
N GLU A 220 -11.61 6.73 -28.00
CA GLU A 220 -10.81 5.53 -28.36
C GLU A 220 -10.69 4.37 -27.34
N LYS A 221 -11.61 3.41 -27.56
CA LYS A 221 -11.51 1.96 -27.83
C LYS A 221 -10.64 1.02 -26.97
N ASP A 222 -11.34 -0.02 -26.52
CA ASP A 222 -10.84 -1.31 -26.02
C ASP A 222 -10.11 -2.12 -27.10
N GLU A 223 -8.96 -2.70 -26.76
CA GLU A 223 -8.39 -3.85 -27.49
C GLU A 223 -7.91 -4.93 -26.51
N ASP A 224 -8.60 -6.08 -26.57
CA ASP A 224 -8.18 -7.39 -26.05
C ASP A 224 -7.09 -7.99 -26.95
N ASN A 225 -6.12 -8.72 -26.36
CA ASN A 225 -5.57 -9.90 -27.03
C ASN A 225 -4.91 -10.92 -26.08
N ASP A 226 -5.09 -12.18 -26.45
CA ASP A 226 -4.83 -13.46 -25.75
C ASP A 226 -3.36 -13.95 -25.86
N GLU A 227 -2.93 -14.79 -24.90
CA GLU A 227 -2.49 -16.20 -25.09
C GLU A 227 -1.73 -16.75 -23.86
N ASN A 228 -2.12 -17.96 -23.44
CA ASN A 228 -1.50 -18.78 -22.38
C ASN A 228 -0.48 -19.77 -22.98
N GLN A 229 0.43 -20.29 -22.15
CA GLN A 229 0.72 -21.75 -22.08
C GLN A 229 1.45 -22.10 -20.76
N TYR A 230 1.03 -23.22 -20.14
CA TYR A 230 1.58 -23.84 -18.93
C TYR A 230 1.81 -25.33 -19.19
N GLU A 231 2.86 -25.92 -18.61
CA GLU A 231 2.99 -27.35 -18.29
C GLU A 231 3.73 -27.51 -16.94
N GLU A 232 3.33 -28.51 -16.13
CA GLU A 232 3.92 -29.01 -14.87
C GLU A 232 3.50 -30.50 -14.69
N PRO A 233 4.01 -31.32 -13.72
CA PRO A 233 5.22 -31.20 -12.87
C PRO A 233 6.00 -32.53 -12.62
N GLU A 234 7.18 -32.44 -11.96
CA GLU A 234 7.72 -33.48 -11.04
C GLU A 234 8.45 -32.82 -9.83
N ASN A 235 8.22 -33.34 -8.61
CA ASN A 235 8.54 -32.76 -7.29
C ASN A 235 10.01 -32.29 -7.07
N MET A 236 10.26 -31.01 -6.71
CA MET A 236 11.62 -30.43 -6.67
C MET A 236 11.94 -29.36 -5.60
N VAL A 237 11.38 -29.36 -4.39
CA VAL A 237 11.79 -28.32 -3.39
C VAL A 237 13.21 -28.59 -2.85
N LYS A 238 14.23 -27.96 -3.44
CA LYS A 238 15.66 -28.07 -3.03
C LYS A 238 16.28 -26.75 -2.58
N ASP A 239 15.63 -25.62 -2.85
CA ASP A 239 16.15 -24.28 -2.57
C ASP A 239 15.03 -23.27 -2.23
N TYR A 240 15.44 -22.11 -1.71
CA TYR A 240 14.52 -21.02 -1.33
C TYR A 240 13.69 -20.52 -2.51
N LYS A 241 14.26 -20.49 -3.72
CA LYS A 241 13.58 -20.05 -4.94
C LYS A 241 12.40 -20.95 -5.26
N THR A 242 12.62 -22.26 -5.21
CA THR A 242 11.59 -23.26 -5.46
C THR A 242 10.53 -23.25 -4.36
N SER A 243 10.93 -23.02 -3.12
CA SER A 243 10.02 -22.88 -1.98
C SER A 243 9.10 -21.66 -2.13
N ILE A 244 9.62 -20.53 -2.60
CA ILE A 244 8.84 -19.32 -2.89
C ILE A 244 7.86 -19.57 -4.04
N CYS A 245 8.28 -20.25 -5.13
CA CYS A 245 7.37 -20.60 -6.23
C CYS A 245 6.16 -21.41 -5.73
N TYR A 246 6.37 -22.46 -4.94
CA TYR A 246 5.26 -23.24 -4.39
C TYR A 246 4.38 -22.45 -3.41
N LEU A 247 4.96 -21.54 -2.64
CA LEU A 247 4.17 -20.65 -1.77
C LEU A 247 3.31 -19.68 -2.59
N GLU A 248 3.80 -19.20 -3.73
CA GLU A 248 3.00 -18.39 -4.66
C GLU A 248 1.87 -19.19 -5.30
N GLU A 249 2.09 -20.47 -5.60
CA GLU A 249 1.03 -21.36 -6.08
C GLU A 249 -0.01 -21.68 -5.02
N LEU A 250 0.44 -21.97 -3.79
CA LEU A 250 -0.47 -22.14 -2.66
C LEU A 250 -1.25 -20.86 -2.37
N GLN A 251 -0.62 -19.69 -2.54
CA GLN A 251 -1.28 -18.40 -2.38
C GLN A 251 -2.40 -18.25 -3.43
N LYS A 252 -2.11 -18.53 -4.70
CA LYS A 252 -3.11 -18.57 -5.79
C LYS A 252 -4.25 -19.56 -5.47
N PHE A 253 -3.92 -20.75 -4.95
CA PHE A 253 -4.91 -21.75 -4.56
C PHE A 253 -5.80 -21.29 -3.39
N SER A 254 -5.22 -20.63 -2.38
CA SER A 254 -5.96 -20.09 -1.23
C SER A 254 -6.98 -19.03 -1.65
N HIS A 255 -6.64 -18.24 -2.68
CA HIS A 255 -7.56 -17.28 -3.28
C HIS A 255 -8.74 -17.96 -3.98
N THR A 256 -8.52 -19.10 -4.66
CA THR A 256 -9.60 -19.90 -5.28
C THR A 256 -10.58 -20.44 -4.24
N LEU A 257 -10.07 -20.82 -3.06
CA LEU A 257 -10.88 -21.31 -1.95
C LEU A 257 -11.57 -20.19 -1.14
N SER A 258 -11.26 -18.91 -1.43
CA SER A 258 -11.71 -17.76 -0.62
C SER A 258 -11.39 -17.89 0.87
N ASN A 259 -10.31 -18.61 1.22
CA ASN A 259 -9.94 -18.87 2.61
C ASN A 259 -8.94 -17.82 3.10
N SER A 260 -9.45 -16.83 3.84
CA SER A 260 -8.64 -15.71 4.35
C SER A 260 -7.58 -16.13 5.38
N GLU A 261 -7.83 -17.17 6.17
CA GLU A 261 -6.88 -17.64 7.19
C GLU A 261 -5.71 -18.38 6.53
N LEU A 262 -6.02 -19.20 5.53
CA LEU A 262 -5.01 -19.87 4.72
C LEU A 262 -4.14 -18.86 3.96
N LEU A 263 -4.74 -17.81 3.39
CA LEU A 263 -4.02 -16.74 2.71
C LEU A 263 -3.06 -15.99 3.66
N ASP A 264 -3.49 -15.70 4.89
CA ASP A 264 -2.63 -15.02 5.89
C ASP A 264 -1.47 -15.93 6.32
N LEU A 265 -1.74 -17.22 6.56
CA LEU A 265 -0.72 -18.22 6.88
C LEU A 265 0.31 -18.37 5.76
N ILE A 266 -0.12 -18.44 4.50
CA ILE A 266 0.78 -18.58 3.35
C ILE A 266 1.59 -17.30 3.16
N SER A 267 0.98 -16.13 3.33
CA SER A 267 1.67 -14.84 3.23
C SER A 267 2.76 -14.72 4.30
N ARG A 268 2.48 -15.14 5.54
CA ARG A 268 3.46 -15.18 6.63
C ARG A 268 4.57 -16.21 6.39
N ALA A 269 4.22 -17.37 5.83
CA ALA A 269 5.20 -18.39 5.45
C ALA A 269 6.14 -17.87 4.35
N LYS A 270 5.60 -17.19 3.33
CA LYS A 270 6.37 -16.54 2.26
C LYS A 270 7.33 -15.50 2.82
N GLU A 271 6.84 -14.61 3.68
CA GLU A 271 7.68 -13.60 4.34
C GLU A 271 8.79 -14.25 5.17
N CYS A 272 8.52 -15.39 5.83
CA CYS A 272 9.52 -16.11 6.60
C CYS A 272 10.64 -16.69 5.73
N VAL A 273 10.28 -17.34 4.62
CA VAL A 273 11.22 -17.93 3.67
C VAL A 273 12.07 -16.85 2.97
N GLU A 274 11.47 -15.73 2.58
CA GLU A 274 12.18 -14.58 1.99
C GLU A 274 13.18 -13.96 2.98
N ARG A 275 12.77 -13.81 4.25
CA ARG A 275 13.64 -13.30 5.32
C ARG A 275 14.84 -14.21 5.58
N ASP A 276 14.63 -15.52 5.63
CA ASP A 276 15.70 -16.51 5.86
C ASP A 276 16.64 -16.60 4.65
N ALA A 277 16.11 -16.49 3.43
CA ALA A 277 16.92 -16.40 2.21
C ALA A 277 17.84 -15.17 2.23
N LEU A 278 17.36 -14.01 2.68
CA LEU A 278 18.16 -12.79 2.82
C LEU A 278 19.26 -12.91 3.87
N GLN A 279 19.00 -13.60 5.00
CA GLN A 279 20.02 -13.84 6.03
C GLN A 279 21.13 -14.76 5.53
N ASN A 280 20.81 -15.73 4.66
CA ASN A 280 21.78 -16.66 4.08
C ASN A 280 22.58 -16.09 2.89
N LYS A 281 22.14 -14.97 2.30
CA LYS A 281 22.85 -14.25 1.23
C LYS A 281 23.88 -13.22 1.73
N LYS A 282 24.12 -13.11 3.05
CA LYS A 282 25.18 -12.22 3.57
C LYS A 282 26.55 -12.73 3.10
N GLN A 283 27.29 -11.88 2.38
CA GLN A 283 28.66 -12.11 1.95
C GLN A 283 29.55 -12.44 3.15
N LYS A 284 30.10 -13.66 3.20
CA LYS A 284 30.95 -14.13 4.31
C LYS A 284 32.44 -13.88 4.03
N SER A 285 32.83 -13.70 2.77
CA SER A 285 34.19 -13.41 2.33
C SER A 285 34.20 -12.42 1.16
N ILE A 286 35.25 -11.61 1.09
CA ILE A 286 35.45 -10.57 0.07
C ILE A 286 35.64 -11.13 -1.36
N THR A 287 35.76 -12.45 -1.49
CA THR A 287 36.09 -13.17 -2.74
C THR A 287 34.91 -13.87 -3.41
N ASP A 288 33.74 -13.90 -2.78
CA ASP A 288 32.60 -14.64 -3.33
C ASP A 288 31.83 -13.72 -4.29
N TYR A 289 32.03 -13.93 -5.59
CA TYR A 289 31.20 -13.41 -6.69
C TYR A 289 30.49 -14.57 -7.38
#